data_AF-A0AAE1YAP6-F1
#
_entry.id   AF-A0AAE1YAP6-F1
#
_cell.length_a   1.000
_cell.length_b   1.000
_cell.length_c   1.000
_cell.angle_alpha   90.00
_cell.angle_beta   90.00
_cell.angle_gamma   90.00
#
_symmetry.space_group_name_H-M   'P 1'
#
loop_
_entity.id
_entity.type
_entity.pdbx_description
1 polymer ?
#
loop_
_entity_poly.entity_id
_entity_poly.type
_entity_poly.pdbx_seq_one_letter_code
_entity_poly.pdbx_strand_id
1 'polypeptide(L)'
;MIPKSVATIQITILLLLSDGFIRLQSVATEISSSSPSPSTSPSPSPYEQHRPPTLEEQKLSPQFKKFLKQCEKRMTANCADQLVGYMFSNKTVSKTCCSKLVYMGPDCHKGLLMRGKELTKNNAYLKKILSRSEELWKKCEKITPRQKDKNYPKLPPREYLPGYAQFLRECAKKLTEKCGDEVSDAVFKKNKTVDKGCCRRVLHMGRDCHDEMLKDLISLGEIRNKTPRQVEIKTDQIWKRCERLTAHN
;
A
#
# COMPACT_ATOMS: atom_id res chain seq x y z
N MET A 1 13.15 20.23 -21.69
CA MET A 1 12.58 19.43 -22.78
C MET A 1 12.80 17.96 -22.46
N ILE A 2 11.73 17.19 -22.29
CA ILE A 2 11.76 15.76 -21.99
C ILE A 2 11.37 15.01 -23.27
N PRO A 3 12.11 13.99 -23.71
CA PRO A 3 11.86 13.32 -24.99
C PRO A 3 10.49 12.62 -24.98
N LYS A 4 9.71 12.89 -26.02
CA LYS A 4 8.31 12.48 -26.18
C LYS A 4 8.09 10.94 -26.19
N SER A 5 9.13 10.12 -26.29
CA SER A 5 8.98 8.64 -26.39
C SER A 5 8.87 7.91 -25.04
N VAL A 6 9.31 8.51 -23.92
CA VAL A 6 9.22 7.87 -22.58
C VAL A 6 7.84 8.05 -21.95
N ALA A 7 7.12 9.12 -22.33
CA ALA A 7 5.76 9.39 -21.86
C ALA A 7 4.72 8.42 -22.45
N THR A 8 4.95 7.92 -23.67
CA THR A 8 4.00 7.04 -24.37
C THR A 8 4.01 5.61 -23.82
N ILE A 9 5.14 5.10 -23.33
CA ILE A 9 5.27 3.71 -22.87
C ILE A 9 4.69 3.49 -21.46
N GLN A 10 4.67 4.53 -20.61
CA GLN A 10 4.13 4.45 -19.25
C GLN A 10 2.61 4.63 -19.19
N ILE A 11 2.01 5.31 -20.17
CA ILE A 11 0.55 5.48 -20.25
C ILE A 11 -0.12 4.16 -20.67
N THR A 12 0.52 3.35 -21.52
CA THR A 12 -0.02 2.06 -21.96
C THR A 12 -0.13 1.03 -20.83
N ILE A 13 0.75 1.07 -19.83
CA ILE A 13 0.74 0.12 -18.71
C ILE A 13 -0.39 0.42 -17.70
N LEU A 14 -0.82 1.67 -17.59
CA LEU A 14 -1.93 2.08 -16.71
C LEU A 14 -3.31 1.99 -17.37
N LEU A 15 -3.38 2.07 -18.71
CA LEU A 15 -4.63 1.88 -19.46
C LEU A 15 -5.06 0.41 -19.55
N LEU A 16 -4.17 -0.55 -19.28
CA LEU A 16 -4.45 -1.99 -19.28
C LEU A 16 -5.07 -2.51 -17.96
N LEU A 17 -5.26 -1.66 -16.95
CA LEU A 17 -5.88 -2.03 -15.66
C LEU A 17 -7.36 -1.63 -15.57
N SER A 18 -7.92 -1.09 -16.66
CA SER A 18 -9.35 -0.79 -16.79
C SER A 18 -9.93 -1.53 -18.00
N ASP A 19 -10.28 -2.81 -17.84
CA ASP A 19 -11.12 -3.53 -18.79
C ASP A 19 -12.55 -2.97 -18.73
N GLY A 20 -12.72 -1.79 -19.34
CA GLY A 20 -13.96 -1.05 -19.40
C GLY A 20 -13.97 0.02 -20.48
N PHE A 21 -13.21 -0.13 -21.57
CA PHE A 21 -13.28 0.75 -22.75
C PHE A 21 -12.87 0.03 -24.05
N ILE A 22 -13.54 -1.07 -24.39
CA ILE A 22 -13.66 -1.45 -25.81
C ILE A 22 -14.81 -0.62 -26.37
N ARG A 23 -14.47 0.44 -27.12
CA ARG A 23 -15.21 0.99 -28.29
C ARG A 23 -14.67 2.38 -28.61
N LEU A 24 -13.72 2.45 -29.55
CA LEU A 24 -13.73 3.29 -30.76
C LEU A 24 -12.32 3.30 -31.37
N GLN A 25 -12.12 2.53 -32.43
CA GLN A 25 -11.61 3.11 -33.67
C GLN A 25 -12.55 2.66 -34.78
N SER A 26 -13.33 3.60 -35.28
CA SER A 26 -14.12 3.45 -36.50
C SER A 26 -13.23 3.75 -37.71
N VAL A 27 -13.43 2.97 -38.77
CA VAL A 27 -13.70 3.42 -40.15
C VAL A 27 -12.70 4.36 -40.85
N ALA A 28 -12.36 3.91 -42.07
CA ALA A 28 -11.65 4.56 -43.18
C ALA A 28 -10.12 4.69 -43.01
N THR A 29 -9.27 4.28 -43.95
CA THR A 29 -9.40 4.45 -45.41
C THR A 29 -8.67 3.33 -46.17
N GLU A 30 -9.28 2.89 -47.27
CA GLU A 30 -8.77 1.97 -48.28
C GLU A 30 -7.70 2.61 -49.22
N ILE A 31 -7.20 1.77 -50.14
CA ILE A 31 -6.45 2.05 -51.40
C ILE A 31 -4.91 2.01 -51.20
N SER A 32 -4.09 1.18 -51.85
CA SER A 32 -4.18 0.37 -53.09
C SER A 32 -3.16 -0.80 -53.04
N SER A 33 -3.57 -2.05 -53.26
CA SER A 33 -3.33 -2.92 -54.44
C SER A 33 -1.94 -3.58 -54.62
N SER A 34 -1.84 -4.90 -54.41
CA SER A 34 -1.63 -5.95 -55.45
C SER A 34 -1.19 -7.30 -54.83
N SER A 35 -1.98 -8.36 -55.01
CA SER A 35 -1.77 -9.78 -54.61
C SER A 35 -1.09 -10.61 -55.75
N PRO A 36 -0.99 -11.97 -55.74
CA PRO A 36 -1.12 -13.03 -54.69
C PRO A 36 0.01 -14.12 -54.73
N SER A 37 0.28 -14.92 -53.68
CA SER A 37 -0.23 -16.30 -53.44
C SER A 37 0.74 -17.04 -52.46
N PRO A 38 0.52 -18.31 -52.04
CA PRO A 38 -0.23 -18.71 -50.86
C PRO A 38 0.63 -19.49 -49.83
N SER A 39 0.22 -19.62 -48.56
CA SER A 39 0.35 -20.87 -47.80
C SER A 39 -0.23 -20.81 -46.38
N THR A 40 -1.08 -21.81 -46.11
CA THR A 40 -1.38 -22.49 -44.84
C THR A 40 -1.99 -21.69 -43.69
N SER A 41 -3.29 -21.92 -43.48
CA SER A 41 -3.98 -21.72 -42.20
C SER A 41 -3.43 -22.64 -41.13
N PRO A 42 -3.21 -22.16 -39.89
CA PRO A 42 -3.23 -23.02 -38.71
C PRO A 42 -4.59 -22.93 -38.00
N SER A 43 -5.11 -24.09 -37.61
CA SER A 43 -6.23 -24.27 -36.70
C SER A 43 -6.10 -23.44 -35.40
N PRO A 44 -7.22 -23.05 -34.77
CA PRO A 44 -7.19 -22.28 -33.53
C PRO A 44 -6.61 -23.11 -32.38
N SER A 45 -5.71 -22.47 -31.63
CA SER A 45 -4.92 -23.12 -30.60
C SER A 45 -5.68 -23.24 -29.27
N PRO A 46 -5.57 -24.33 -28.50
CA PRO A 46 -6.40 -24.61 -27.31
C PRO A 46 -6.15 -23.74 -26.07
N TYR A 47 -5.46 -22.59 -26.20
CA TYR A 47 -4.94 -21.83 -25.08
C TYR A 47 -5.78 -20.60 -24.70
N GLU A 48 -7.00 -20.49 -25.23
CA GLU A 48 -7.89 -19.35 -24.99
C GLU A 48 -8.70 -19.46 -23.67
N GLN A 49 -8.31 -20.40 -22.80
CA GLN A 49 -8.89 -20.57 -21.48
C GLN A 49 -7.77 -20.59 -20.44
N HIS A 50 -7.81 -19.61 -19.53
CA HIS A 50 -6.92 -19.34 -18.40
C HIS A 50 -5.75 -18.38 -18.70
N ARG A 51 -6.03 -17.07 -18.62
CA ARG A 51 -5.00 -16.06 -18.38
C ARG A 51 -4.46 -16.26 -16.94
N PRO A 52 -3.18 -16.61 -16.75
CA PRO A 52 -2.61 -16.72 -15.41
C PRO A 52 -2.57 -15.34 -14.73
N PRO A 53 -2.82 -15.23 -13.41
CA PRO A 53 -2.65 -13.99 -12.69
C PRO A 53 -1.21 -13.51 -12.80
N THR A 54 -1.01 -12.20 -12.98
CA THR A 54 0.35 -11.63 -13.06
C THR A 54 1.05 -11.73 -11.70
N LEU A 55 2.38 -11.89 -11.69
CA LEU A 55 3.23 -11.98 -10.49
C LEU A 55 3.03 -10.80 -9.51
N GLU A 56 2.53 -9.65 -9.98
CA GLU A 56 2.19 -8.50 -9.12
C GLU A 56 0.86 -8.64 -8.38
N GLU A 57 -0.11 -9.39 -8.92
CA GLU A 57 -1.37 -9.67 -8.24
C GLU A 57 -1.18 -10.61 -7.05
N GLN A 58 -0.06 -11.33 -6.98
CA GLN A 58 0.26 -12.24 -5.87
C GLN A 58 0.77 -11.52 -4.61
N LYS A 59 1.14 -10.23 -4.67
CA LYS A 59 1.76 -9.53 -3.52
C LYS A 59 0.78 -8.90 -2.51
N LEU A 60 -0.51 -8.79 -2.85
CA LEU A 60 -1.51 -8.12 -2.00
C LEU A 60 -2.31 -9.17 -1.21
N SER A 61 -2.48 -8.93 0.10
CA SER A 61 -3.35 -9.77 0.93
C SER A 61 -4.81 -9.75 0.42
N PRO A 62 -5.58 -10.84 0.58
CA PRO A 62 -7.00 -10.86 0.23
C PRO A 62 -7.82 -9.75 0.91
N GLN A 63 -7.49 -9.43 2.17
CA GLN A 63 -8.13 -8.41 2.97
C GLN A 63 -7.92 -7.02 2.36
N PHE A 64 -6.68 -6.71 1.95
CA PHE A 64 -6.38 -5.44 1.33
C PHE A 64 -6.94 -5.33 -0.10
N LYS A 65 -6.95 -6.42 -0.88
CA LYS A 65 -7.66 -6.46 -2.17
C LYS A 65 -9.16 -6.17 -2.01
N LYS A 66 -9.81 -6.80 -1.03
CA LYS A 66 -11.23 -6.56 -0.72
C LYS A 66 -11.48 -5.10 -0.33
N PHE A 67 -10.60 -4.53 0.47
CA PHE A 67 -10.63 -3.12 0.85
C PHE A 67 -10.50 -2.19 -0.37
N LEU A 68 -9.50 -2.39 -1.23
CA LEU A 68 -9.30 -1.57 -2.44
C LEU A 68 -10.52 -1.62 -3.38
N LYS A 69 -11.13 -2.80 -3.55
CA LYS A 69 -12.37 -2.96 -4.35
C LYS A 69 -13.54 -2.14 -3.79
N GLN A 70 -13.65 -1.99 -2.46
CA GLN A 70 -14.68 -1.14 -1.85
C GLN A 70 -14.42 0.35 -2.10
N CYS A 71 -13.15 0.76 -2.13
CA CYS A 71 -12.74 2.13 -2.43
C CYS A 71 -12.99 2.49 -3.89
N GLU A 72 -12.62 1.59 -4.81
CA GLU A 72 -12.80 1.75 -6.24
C GLU A 72 -14.27 2.02 -6.61
N LYS A 73 -15.21 1.26 -6.03
CA LYS A 73 -16.65 1.45 -6.24
C LYS A 73 -17.18 2.84 -5.87
N ARG A 74 -16.42 3.65 -5.12
CA ARG A 74 -16.77 5.02 -4.73
C ARG A 74 -16.23 6.06 -5.70
N MET A 75 -15.44 5.64 -6.69
CA MET A 75 -14.88 6.48 -7.74
C MET A 75 -15.46 6.08 -9.10
N THR A 76 -15.60 7.05 -9.99
CA THR A 76 -15.98 6.82 -11.39
C THR A 76 -14.76 7.02 -12.27
N ALA A 77 -14.66 6.32 -13.41
CA ALA A 77 -13.54 6.44 -14.34
C ALA A 77 -13.23 7.90 -14.71
N ASN A 78 -14.24 8.68 -15.13
CA ASN A 78 -14.07 10.09 -15.46
C ASN A 78 -13.47 10.93 -14.31
N CYS A 79 -13.84 10.64 -13.06
CA CYS A 79 -13.28 11.35 -11.93
C CYS A 79 -11.87 10.85 -11.60
N ALA A 80 -11.61 9.54 -11.69
CA ALA A 80 -10.26 9.01 -11.56
C ALA A 80 -9.31 9.68 -12.56
N ASP A 81 -9.73 9.86 -13.82
CA ASP A 81 -8.95 10.53 -14.86
C ASP A 81 -8.65 12.00 -14.54
N GLN A 82 -9.63 12.74 -13.99
CA GLN A 82 -9.40 14.12 -13.54
C GLN A 82 -8.38 14.17 -12.39
N LEU A 83 -8.50 13.26 -11.42
CA LEU A 83 -7.60 13.20 -10.27
C LEU A 83 -6.17 12.85 -10.70
N VAL A 84 -6.01 11.86 -11.58
CA VAL A 84 -4.71 11.50 -12.19
C VAL A 84 -4.19 12.68 -13.02
N GLY A 85 -5.03 13.32 -13.83
CA GLY A 85 -4.67 14.51 -14.59
C GLY A 85 -4.13 15.65 -13.70
N TYR A 86 -4.73 15.86 -12.53
CA TYR A 86 -4.21 16.82 -11.55
C TYR A 86 -2.85 16.37 -11.01
N MET A 87 -2.73 15.11 -10.58
CA MET A 87 -1.50 14.58 -9.99
C MET A 87 -0.30 14.62 -10.96
N PHE A 88 -0.54 14.38 -12.26
CA PHE A 88 0.52 14.19 -13.27
C PHE A 88 0.73 15.42 -14.17
N SER A 89 -0.32 16.20 -14.45
CA SER A 89 -0.31 17.21 -15.51
C SER A 89 -0.87 18.57 -15.10
N ASN A 90 -1.03 18.85 -13.80
CA ASN A 90 -1.62 20.11 -13.29
C ASN A 90 -3.03 20.42 -13.84
N LYS A 91 -3.80 19.42 -14.29
CA LYS A 91 -5.17 19.64 -14.75
C LYS A 91 -6.09 20.01 -13.59
N THR A 92 -7.21 20.67 -13.88
CA THR A 92 -8.22 21.02 -12.88
C THR A 92 -9.11 19.83 -12.51
N VAL A 93 -9.63 19.83 -11.29
CA VAL A 93 -10.60 18.83 -10.80
C VAL A 93 -11.92 19.53 -10.54
N SER A 94 -13.00 18.98 -11.08
CA SER A 94 -14.36 19.50 -10.86
C SER A 94 -14.81 19.36 -9.40
N LYS A 95 -15.74 20.21 -8.96
CA LYS A 95 -16.37 20.11 -7.63
C LYS A 95 -17.02 18.73 -7.41
N THR A 96 -17.64 18.16 -8.44
CA THR A 96 -18.23 16.82 -8.41
C THR A 96 -17.19 15.73 -8.13
N CYS A 97 -16.03 15.79 -8.80
CA CYS A 97 -14.97 14.81 -8.56
C CYS A 97 -14.25 15.04 -7.22
N CYS A 98 -14.14 16.30 -6.75
CA CYS A 98 -13.70 16.57 -5.39
C CYS A 98 -14.63 15.95 -4.34
N SER A 99 -15.95 16.07 -4.53
CA SER A 99 -16.94 15.43 -3.67
C SER A 99 -16.75 13.92 -3.61
N LYS A 100 -16.59 13.26 -4.78
CA LYS A 100 -16.32 11.81 -4.84
C LYS A 100 -14.99 11.44 -4.18
N LEU A 101 -13.95 12.25 -4.36
CA LEU A 101 -12.67 12.03 -3.68
C LEU A 101 -12.86 12.03 -2.17
N VAL A 102 -13.45 13.06 -1.58
CA VAL A 102 -13.63 13.12 -0.11
C VAL A 102 -14.62 12.06 0.38
N TYR A 103 -15.64 11.75 -0.42
CA TYR A 103 -16.67 10.74 -0.12
C TYR A 103 -16.12 9.30 -0.07
N MET A 104 -14.96 9.01 -0.68
CA MET A 104 -14.35 7.68 -0.55
C MET A 104 -13.89 7.40 0.88
N GLY A 105 -13.57 8.46 1.63
CA GLY A 105 -13.05 8.39 2.99
C GLY A 105 -11.52 8.40 3.05
N PRO A 106 -10.93 8.87 4.18
CA PRO A 106 -9.49 9.07 4.31
C PRO A 106 -8.70 7.76 4.24
N ASP A 107 -9.28 6.68 4.75
CA ASP A 107 -8.66 5.36 4.70
C ASP A 107 -8.54 4.85 3.26
N CYS A 108 -9.57 5.05 2.44
CA CYS A 108 -9.53 4.72 1.01
C CYS A 108 -8.46 5.52 0.26
N HIS A 109 -8.36 6.83 0.52
CA HIS A 109 -7.30 7.66 -0.05
C HIS A 109 -5.91 7.14 0.36
N LYS A 110 -5.69 6.92 1.65
CA LYS A 110 -4.43 6.37 2.18
C LYS A 110 -4.08 5.00 1.58
N GLY A 111 -5.05 4.09 1.45
CA GLY A 111 -4.80 2.75 0.88
C GLY A 111 -4.52 2.77 -0.61
N LEU A 112 -5.18 3.65 -1.38
CA LEU A 112 -4.86 3.84 -2.80
C LEU A 112 -3.44 4.42 -2.97
N LEU A 113 -3.02 5.34 -2.09
CA LEU A 113 -1.64 5.83 -2.07
C LEU A 113 -0.62 4.74 -1.75
N MET A 114 -0.92 3.87 -0.78
CA MET A 114 -0.09 2.69 -0.47
C MET A 114 0.05 1.77 -1.69
N ARG A 115 -1.04 1.51 -2.42
CA ARG A 115 -1.00 0.71 -3.66
C ARG A 115 -0.16 1.39 -4.74
N GLY A 116 -0.34 2.70 -4.94
CA GLY A 116 0.43 3.48 -5.91
C GLY A 116 1.93 3.49 -5.60
N LYS A 117 2.30 3.54 -4.32
CA LYS A 117 3.70 3.45 -3.87
C LYS A 117 4.33 2.12 -4.27
N GLU A 118 3.63 1.00 -4.09
CA GLU A 118 4.16 -0.32 -4.49
C GLU A 118 4.39 -0.45 -5.99
N LEU A 119 3.56 0.22 -6.80
CA LEU A 119 3.67 0.22 -8.25
C LEU A 119 4.79 1.14 -8.77
N THR A 120 5.22 2.11 -7.97
CA THR A 120 6.13 3.16 -8.43
C THR A 120 7.55 2.91 -7.93
N LYS A 121 8.47 2.56 -8.83
CA LYS A 121 9.88 2.32 -8.51
C LYS A 121 10.72 3.61 -8.36
N ASN A 122 10.29 4.73 -8.98
CA ASN A 122 11.04 6.00 -8.93
C ASN A 122 10.65 6.85 -7.71
N ASN A 123 11.57 7.01 -6.77
CA ASN A 123 11.33 7.67 -5.48
C ASN A 123 11.10 9.19 -5.60
N ALA A 124 11.86 9.91 -6.45
CA ALA A 124 11.68 11.35 -6.62
C ALA A 124 10.31 11.69 -7.24
N TYR A 125 9.92 10.90 -8.24
CA TYR A 125 8.63 11.05 -8.90
C TYR A 125 7.46 10.67 -7.98
N LEU A 126 7.61 9.57 -7.23
CA LEU A 126 6.64 9.12 -6.23
C LEU A 126 6.40 10.21 -5.17
N LYS A 127 7.46 10.81 -4.61
CA LYS A 127 7.32 11.90 -3.62
C LYS A 127 6.48 13.04 -4.15
N LYS A 128 6.70 13.45 -5.41
CA LYS A 128 5.92 14.50 -6.07
C LYS A 128 4.45 14.11 -6.20
N ILE A 129 4.13 12.90 -6.65
CA ILE A 129 2.74 12.42 -6.79
C ILE A 129 2.04 12.37 -5.44
N LEU A 130 2.69 11.80 -4.41
CA LEU A 130 2.12 11.71 -3.06
C LEU A 130 1.81 13.10 -2.51
N SER A 131 2.76 14.04 -2.63
CA SER A 131 2.55 15.43 -2.20
C SER A 131 1.35 16.08 -2.90
N ARG A 132 1.22 15.88 -4.21
CA ARG A 132 0.10 16.45 -4.98
C ARG A 132 -1.23 15.80 -4.64
N SER A 133 -1.25 14.50 -4.35
CA SER A 133 -2.45 13.80 -3.92
C SER A 133 -2.94 14.33 -2.57
N GLU A 134 -2.04 14.56 -1.61
CA GLU A 134 -2.35 15.16 -0.31
C GLU A 134 -2.85 16.61 -0.43
N GLU A 135 -2.21 17.41 -1.29
CA GLU A 135 -2.65 18.77 -1.59
C GLU A 135 -4.09 18.76 -2.15
N LEU A 136 -4.36 17.90 -3.12
CA LEU A 136 -5.67 17.76 -3.73
C LEU A 136 -6.73 17.33 -2.72
N TRP A 137 -6.40 16.36 -1.86
CA TRP A 137 -7.30 15.91 -0.79
C TRP A 137 -7.70 17.09 0.10
N LYS A 138 -6.72 17.84 0.62
CA LYS A 138 -6.96 19.04 1.46
C LYS A 138 -7.78 20.10 0.74
N LYS A 139 -7.50 20.32 -0.54
CA LYS A 139 -8.26 21.26 -1.37
C LYS A 139 -9.72 20.83 -1.51
N CYS A 140 -9.97 19.56 -1.84
CA CYS A 140 -11.32 19.03 -1.98
C CYS A 140 -12.07 18.99 -0.65
N GLU A 141 -11.41 18.69 0.46
CA GLU A 141 -12.01 18.69 1.81
C GLU A 141 -12.52 20.08 2.21
N LYS A 142 -11.86 21.16 1.78
CA LYS A 142 -12.34 22.54 1.98
C LYS A 142 -13.60 22.85 1.16
N ILE A 143 -13.71 22.30 -0.05
CA ILE A 143 -14.83 22.56 -0.97
C ILE A 143 -16.06 21.73 -0.59
N THR A 144 -15.83 20.49 -0.18
CA THR A 144 -16.86 19.54 0.21
C THR A 144 -16.41 18.82 1.49
N PRO A 145 -16.76 19.35 2.67
CA PRO A 145 -16.36 18.78 3.94
C PRO A 145 -16.80 17.32 4.07
N ARG A 146 -15.93 16.51 4.68
CA ARG A 146 -16.22 15.11 4.97
C ARG A 146 -17.33 15.00 6.02
N GLN A 147 -18.25 14.07 5.81
CA GLN A 147 -19.25 13.69 6.81
C GLN A 147 -18.61 12.80 7.87
N LYS A 148 -18.60 13.23 9.14
CA LYS A 148 -17.88 12.51 10.21
C LYS A 148 -18.52 11.15 10.55
N ASP A 149 -19.85 11.07 10.52
CA ASP A 149 -20.61 9.89 10.97
C ASP A 149 -20.84 8.84 9.87
N LYS A 150 -20.26 9.06 8.69
CA LYS A 150 -20.44 8.15 7.57
C LYS A 150 -19.60 6.89 7.75
N ASN A 151 -20.20 5.74 7.46
CA ASN A 151 -19.50 4.47 7.43
C ASN A 151 -18.60 4.36 6.18
N TYR A 152 -17.36 4.82 6.32
CA TYR A 152 -16.30 4.66 5.32
C TYR A 152 -15.62 3.30 5.45
N PRO A 153 -15.17 2.68 4.34
CA PRO A 153 -14.29 1.52 4.40
C PRO A 153 -13.07 1.86 5.26
N LYS A 154 -12.76 0.98 6.21
CA LYS A 154 -11.62 1.12 7.10
C LYS A 154 -10.44 0.33 6.56
N LEU A 155 -9.25 0.91 6.69
CA LEU A 155 -8.03 0.18 6.37
C LEU A 155 -8.00 -1.13 7.17
N PRO A 156 -7.62 -2.25 6.55
CA PRO A 156 -7.44 -3.48 7.30
C PRO A 156 -6.25 -3.36 8.27
N PRO A 157 -6.13 -4.28 9.25
CA PRO A 157 -4.95 -4.40 10.09
C PRO A 157 -3.64 -4.35 9.29
N ARG A 158 -2.60 -3.79 9.90
CA ARG A 158 -1.34 -3.48 9.21
C ARG A 158 -0.65 -4.70 8.61
N GLU A 159 -0.80 -5.87 9.23
CA GLU A 159 -0.32 -7.16 8.70
C GLU A 159 -0.80 -7.46 7.27
N TYR A 160 -1.95 -6.91 6.89
CA TYR A 160 -2.52 -7.06 5.56
C TYR A 160 -2.10 -5.96 4.58
N LEU A 161 -1.43 -4.91 5.03
CA LEU A 161 -1.03 -3.77 4.21
C LEU A 161 0.27 -4.05 3.45
N PRO A 162 0.44 -3.47 2.24
CA PRO A 162 1.69 -3.57 1.52
C PRO A 162 2.84 -2.95 2.31
N GLY A 163 4.02 -3.54 2.19
CA GLY A 163 5.22 -3.08 2.89
C GLY A 163 5.29 -3.49 4.36
N TYR A 164 4.38 -4.33 4.88
CA TYR A 164 4.40 -4.80 6.27
C TYR A 164 5.75 -5.42 6.66
N ALA A 165 6.27 -6.36 5.86
CA ALA A 165 7.58 -6.97 6.11
C ALA A 165 8.73 -5.94 6.12
N GLN A 166 8.68 -4.90 5.28
CA GLN A 166 9.67 -3.83 5.31
C GLN A 166 9.53 -2.98 6.57
N PHE A 167 8.30 -2.67 6.97
CA PHE A 167 8.03 -1.95 8.21
C PHE A 167 8.60 -2.69 9.42
N LEU A 168 8.35 -3.99 9.55
CA LEU A 168 8.92 -4.82 10.63
C LEU A 168 10.45 -4.82 10.62
N ARG A 169 11.08 -4.93 9.43
CA ARG A 169 12.55 -4.82 9.32
C ARG A 169 13.09 -3.48 9.78
N GLU A 170 12.42 -2.37 9.43
CA GLU A 170 12.83 -1.04 9.89
C GLU A 170 12.60 -0.86 11.40
N CYS A 171 11.58 -1.50 11.98
CA CYS A 171 11.40 -1.56 13.43
C CYS A 171 12.54 -2.32 14.11
N ALA A 172 12.87 -3.52 13.60
CA ALA A 172 13.93 -4.36 14.15
C ALA A 172 15.30 -3.66 14.14
N LYS A 173 15.62 -2.90 13.07
CA LYS A 173 16.86 -2.11 12.96
C LYS A 173 17.05 -1.05 14.06
N LYS A 174 15.97 -0.65 14.76
CA LYS A 174 16.07 0.31 15.87
C LYS A 174 16.67 -0.33 17.13
N LEU A 175 16.71 -1.65 17.18
CA LEU A 175 17.47 -2.42 18.17
C LEU A 175 18.82 -2.83 17.59
N THR A 176 19.83 -2.90 18.45
CA THR A 176 21.06 -3.65 18.14
C THR A 176 20.81 -5.13 18.40
N GLU A 177 21.55 -6.02 17.72
CA GLU A 177 21.48 -7.47 17.95
C GLU A 177 21.55 -7.82 19.45
N LYS A 178 22.58 -7.32 20.15
CA LYS A 178 22.74 -7.47 21.60
C LYS A 178 21.50 -7.07 22.41
N CYS A 179 20.81 -6.00 22.02
CA CYS A 179 19.63 -5.51 22.74
C CYS A 179 18.39 -6.33 22.38
N GLY A 180 18.28 -6.79 21.12
CA GLY A 180 17.28 -7.76 20.71
C GLY A 180 17.38 -9.07 21.51
N ASP A 181 18.59 -9.60 21.66
CA ASP A 181 18.86 -10.80 22.47
C ASP A 181 18.49 -10.60 23.93
N GLU A 182 18.84 -9.45 24.50
CA GLU A 182 18.50 -9.11 25.88
C GLU A 182 16.99 -9.01 26.11
N VAL A 183 16.25 -8.40 25.17
CA VAL A 183 14.78 -8.35 25.21
C VAL A 183 14.21 -9.75 25.08
N SER A 184 14.69 -10.55 24.13
CA SER A 184 14.26 -11.94 23.93
C SER A 184 14.50 -12.79 25.18
N ASP A 185 15.67 -12.65 25.80
CA ASP A 185 16.01 -13.31 27.05
C ASP A 185 15.11 -12.86 28.21
N ALA A 186 14.82 -11.56 28.32
CA ALA A 186 13.92 -11.03 29.33
C ALA A 186 12.47 -11.54 29.14
N VAL A 187 12.04 -11.78 27.90
CA VAL A 187 10.73 -12.35 27.60
C VAL A 187 10.70 -13.83 27.93
N PHE A 188 11.67 -14.60 27.42
CA PHE A 188 11.59 -16.06 27.39
C PHE A 188 12.30 -16.78 28.53
N LYS A 189 13.35 -16.21 29.11
CA LYS A 189 14.12 -16.82 30.21
C LYS A 189 13.69 -16.26 31.57
N LYS A 190 13.92 -17.04 32.63
CA LYS A 190 13.65 -16.61 34.01
C LYS A 190 14.75 -15.66 34.48
N ASN A 191 14.39 -14.70 35.34
CA ASN A 191 15.32 -13.78 36.02
C ASN A 191 16.23 -12.95 35.12
N LYS A 192 15.84 -12.75 33.85
CA LYS A 192 16.52 -11.83 32.92
C LYS A 192 15.78 -10.50 32.89
N THR A 193 16.55 -9.42 32.73
CA THR A 193 16.05 -8.04 32.70
C THR A 193 16.76 -7.25 31.63
N VAL A 194 16.09 -6.21 31.12
CA VAL A 194 16.66 -5.29 30.14
C VAL A 194 17.37 -4.12 30.84
N ASP A 195 18.58 -3.76 30.46
CA ASP A 195 19.34 -2.67 31.04
C ASP A 195 18.81 -1.28 30.62
N LYS A 196 19.31 -0.22 31.24
CA LYS A 196 18.88 1.16 30.96
C LYS A 196 19.23 1.60 29.52
N GLY A 197 20.32 1.10 28.95
CA GLY A 197 20.76 1.41 27.59
C GLY A 197 19.84 0.80 26.54
N CYS A 198 19.56 -0.49 26.66
CA CYS A 198 18.63 -1.21 25.81
C CYS A 198 17.19 -0.70 26.00
N CYS A 199 16.78 -0.36 27.23
CA CYS A 199 15.47 0.27 27.47
C CYS A 199 15.27 1.58 26.71
N ARG A 200 16.31 2.42 26.58
CA ARG A 200 16.22 3.64 25.74
C ARG A 200 15.93 3.29 24.27
N ARG A 201 16.52 2.22 23.74
CA ARG A 201 16.26 1.76 22.36
C ARG A 201 14.88 1.16 22.20
N VAL A 202 14.44 0.36 23.16
CA VAL A 202 13.07 -0.19 23.21
C VAL A 202 12.04 0.92 23.14
N LEU A 203 12.17 1.97 23.95
CA LEU A 203 11.23 3.09 23.89
C LEU A 203 11.39 3.95 22.63
N HIS A 204 12.63 4.19 22.19
CA HIS A 204 12.91 4.94 20.97
C HIS A 204 12.34 4.27 19.70
N MET A 205 12.14 2.94 19.71
CA MET A 205 11.51 2.27 18.58
C MET A 205 10.07 2.77 18.32
N GLY A 206 9.39 3.18 19.40
CA GLY A 206 8.00 3.58 19.42
C GLY A 206 7.04 2.41 19.67
N ARG A 207 5.92 2.71 20.33
CA ARG A 207 4.91 1.71 20.73
C ARG A 207 4.35 0.93 19.54
N ASP A 208 4.08 1.60 18.42
CA ASP A 208 3.61 0.96 17.19
C ASP A 208 4.57 -0.12 16.67
N CYS A 209 5.89 0.12 16.71
CA CYS A 209 6.86 -0.89 16.27
C CYS A 209 6.87 -2.09 17.23
N HIS A 210 6.85 -1.83 18.53
CA HIS A 210 6.82 -2.88 19.55
C HIS A 210 5.60 -3.79 19.40
N ASP A 211 4.40 -3.20 19.31
CA ASP A 211 3.15 -3.95 19.29
C ASP A 211 3.00 -4.78 18.00
N GLU A 212 3.46 -4.26 16.85
CA GLU A 212 3.42 -5.00 15.58
C GLU A 212 4.47 -6.12 15.51
N MET A 213 5.68 -5.90 16.04
CA MET A 213 6.68 -6.97 16.15
C MET A 213 6.22 -8.10 17.08
N LEU A 214 5.53 -7.75 18.17
CA LEU A 214 4.93 -8.74 19.08
C LEU A 214 3.84 -9.56 18.41
N LYS A 215 2.93 -8.90 17.66
CA LYS A 215 1.89 -9.61 16.90
C LYS A 215 2.50 -10.57 15.89
N ASP A 216 3.51 -10.14 15.16
CA ASP A 216 4.20 -10.96 14.16
C ASP A 216 4.84 -12.21 14.81
N LEU A 217 5.57 -12.03 15.92
CA LEU A 217 6.16 -13.12 16.70
C LEU A 217 5.11 -14.15 17.16
N ILE A 218 3.96 -13.68 17.64
CA ILE A 218 2.84 -14.53 18.06
C ILE A 218 2.23 -15.27 16.87
N SER A 219 1.97 -14.57 15.77
CA SER A 219 1.37 -15.13 14.55
C SER A 219 2.25 -16.18 13.89
N LEU A 220 3.58 -16.03 13.96
CA LEU A 220 4.55 -17.02 13.47
C LEU A 220 4.66 -18.25 14.40
N GLY A 221 4.08 -18.20 15.60
CA GLY A 221 4.20 -19.27 16.59
C GLY A 221 5.58 -19.34 17.26
N GLU A 222 6.42 -18.31 17.12
CA GLU A 222 7.80 -18.24 17.65
C GLU A 222 7.84 -17.93 19.16
N ILE A 223 6.84 -18.38 19.91
CA ILE A 223 6.64 -18.04 21.32
C ILE A 223 7.19 -19.10 22.30
N ARG A 224 8.00 -20.05 21.80
CA ARG A 224 8.58 -21.16 22.57
C ARG A 224 7.50 -21.88 23.41
N ASN A 225 7.80 -22.24 24.65
CA ASN A 225 6.87 -22.93 25.55
C ASN A 225 5.93 -21.97 26.30
N LYS A 226 5.63 -20.79 25.72
CA LYS A 226 4.73 -19.79 26.32
C LYS A 226 3.45 -19.65 25.50
N THR A 227 2.37 -19.23 26.16
CA THR A 227 1.15 -18.83 25.46
C THR A 227 1.26 -17.39 24.93
N PRO A 228 0.49 -17.00 23.89
CA PRO A 228 0.46 -15.63 23.40
C PRO A 228 0.23 -14.62 24.54
N ARG A 229 -0.72 -14.92 25.43
CA ARG A 229 -1.04 -14.09 26.59
C ARG A 229 0.13 -13.91 27.56
N GLN A 230 0.91 -14.96 27.80
CA GLN A 230 2.10 -14.87 28.65
C GLN A 230 3.19 -13.99 28.03
N VAL A 231 3.36 -14.05 26.71
CA VAL A 231 4.31 -13.20 25.99
C VAL A 231 3.86 -11.75 26.05
N GLU A 232 2.59 -11.46 25.74
CA GLU A 232 2.01 -10.11 25.83
C GLU A 232 2.20 -9.47 27.21
N ILE A 233 1.83 -10.18 28.28
CA ILE A 233 1.98 -9.66 29.66
C ILE A 233 3.44 -9.35 29.94
N LYS A 234 4.36 -10.22 29.50
CA LYS A 234 5.78 -10.07 29.79
C LYS A 234 6.41 -8.91 29.02
N THR A 235 6.09 -8.73 27.75
CA THR A 235 6.57 -7.60 26.94
C THR A 235 6.01 -6.27 27.46
N ASP A 236 4.75 -6.21 27.87
CA ASP A 236 4.16 -5.03 28.52
C ASP A 236 4.86 -4.68 29.85
N GLN A 237 5.21 -5.67 30.66
CA GLN A 237 5.97 -5.46 31.89
C GLN A 237 7.37 -4.89 31.60
N ILE A 238 8.04 -5.39 30.56
CA ILE A 238 9.34 -4.88 30.11
C ILE A 238 9.20 -3.42 29.67
N TRP A 239 8.18 -3.11 28.85
CA TRP A 239 7.90 -1.75 28.40
C TRP A 239 7.73 -0.77 29.57
N LYS A 240 6.83 -1.08 30.51
CA LYS A 240 6.58 -0.25 31.71
C LYS A 240 7.81 -0.11 32.60
N ARG A 241 8.66 -1.14 32.67
CA ARG A 241 9.95 -1.06 33.38
C ARG A 241 10.90 -0.11 32.66
N CYS A 242 10.97 -0.17 31.34
CA CYS A 242 11.80 0.74 30.56
C CYS A 242 11.37 2.20 30.68
N GLU A 243 10.05 2.48 30.70
CA GLU A 243 9.52 3.83 30.96
C GLU A 243 10.03 4.35 32.31
N ARG A 244 9.89 3.56 33.38
CA ARG A 244 10.39 3.94 34.71
C ARG A 244 11.90 4.17 34.77
N LEU A 245 12.70 3.30 34.13
CA LEU A 245 14.17 3.42 34.16
C LEU A 245 14.70 4.63 33.38
N THR A 246 13.93 5.14 32.42
CA THR A 246 14.33 6.25 31.54
C THR A 246 13.73 7.60 31.94
N ALA A 247 12.66 7.62 32.73
CA ALA A 247 12.02 8.84 33.24
C ALA A 247 12.85 9.62 34.28
N HIS A 248 13.85 9.00 34.91
CA HIS A 248 14.71 9.63 35.93
C HIS A 248 15.98 10.28 35.35
N ASN A 249 15.89 10.88 34.17
CA ASN A 249 16.98 11.58 33.49
C ASN A 249 16.49 12.87 32.82
#